data_AF-A0A2W4R310-F1
#
_entry.id   AF-A0A2W4R310-F1
#
_cell.length_a   1.000
_cell.length_b   1.000
_cell.length_c   1.000
_cell.angle_alpha   90.00
_cell.angle_beta   90.00
_cell.angle_gamma   90.00
#
_symmetry.space_group_name_H-M   'P 1'
#
loop_
_entity.id
_entity.type
_entity.pdbx_description
1 polymer ?
#
loop_
_entity_poly.entity_id
_entity_poly.type
_entity_poly.pdbx_seq_one_letter_code
_entity_poly.pdbx_strand_id
1 'polypeptide(L)'
;MAVELEISSPRLSLCLLPPPYTQYEPVRSLSIAHLEEIGPGTVLVLAVSRLEEDWPILRETVRRLRQRFPALPVVVRVKERPRMGSFDRGRRTAALGIRAVLAEEDPVPEILRDALTDQSSLADDVVEWLSLRGLRIPPQVAEVVRQIFCRAVQHAELRGLLQSIKASPSTIRKWFRTHGLPSPSCCHDAARALSAALRLQRDQGLSVLTIALELGYADHSALSHQMVRLFGLRPRVIRERLGWEWLLDRWLARRMRSSEG
;
A
#
# COMPACT_ATOMS: atom_id res chain seq x y z
N MET A 1 5.30 24.69 -9.00
CA MET A 1 4.04 24.75 -9.76
C MET A 1 3.18 23.56 -9.38
N ALA A 2 2.07 23.79 -8.68
CA ALA A 2 1.09 22.74 -8.40
C ALA A 2 0.31 22.48 -9.70
N VAL A 3 0.70 21.44 -10.44
CA VAL A 3 -0.09 20.95 -11.57
C VAL A 3 -1.27 20.19 -10.97
N GLU A 4 -2.47 20.71 -11.23
CA GLU A 4 -3.76 20.10 -10.90
C GLU A 4 -4.02 18.96 -11.89
N LEU A 5 -4.46 17.80 -11.39
CA LEU A 5 -4.92 16.71 -12.25
C LEU A 5 -6.41 16.92 -12.52
N GLU A 6 -6.71 17.59 -13.62
CA GLU A 6 -8.07 17.64 -14.15
C GLU A 6 -8.41 16.35 -14.89
N ILE A 7 -9.50 15.71 -14.48
CA ILE A 7 -10.05 14.55 -15.18
C ILE A 7 -11.31 15.02 -15.90
N SER A 8 -11.12 15.59 -17.10
CA SER A 8 -12.21 16.16 -17.91
C SER A 8 -12.72 15.18 -18.98
N SER A 9 -12.74 13.88 -18.69
CA SER A 9 -13.28 12.87 -19.62
C SER A 9 -14.71 12.49 -19.23
N PRO A 10 -15.72 12.62 -20.11
CA PRO A 10 -17.09 12.20 -19.81
C PRO A 10 -17.23 10.68 -19.62
N ARG A 11 -16.21 9.90 -19.97
CA ARG A 11 -16.19 8.44 -19.87
C ARG A 11 -15.59 7.91 -18.57
N LEU A 12 -14.94 8.78 -17.79
CA LEU A 12 -14.28 8.42 -16.55
C LEU A 12 -14.69 9.39 -15.45
N SER A 13 -15.10 8.88 -14.31
CA SER A 13 -15.35 9.68 -13.11
C SER A 13 -14.43 9.24 -12.00
N LEU A 14 -13.95 10.20 -11.21
CA LEU A 14 -13.09 9.96 -10.07
C LEU A 14 -13.88 10.19 -8.78
N CYS A 15 -13.77 9.25 -7.85
CA CYS A 15 -14.31 9.38 -6.51
C CYS A 15 -13.27 9.01 -5.46
N LEU A 16 -13.42 9.55 -4.26
CA LEU A 16 -12.81 9.02 -3.05
C LEU A 16 -13.78 8.04 -2.38
N LEU A 17 -13.22 7.07 -1.70
CA LEU A 17 -13.96 6.12 -0.89
C LEU A 17 -13.24 6.02 0.47
N PRO A 18 -13.57 6.92 1.42
CA PRO A 18 -12.98 6.89 2.75
C PRO A 18 -13.55 5.73 3.58
N PRO A 19 -12.87 5.32 4.68
CA PRO A 19 -13.48 4.45 5.69
C PRO A 19 -14.84 5.01 6.17
N PRO A 20 -15.88 4.18 6.35
CA PRO A 20 -15.89 2.71 6.36
C PRO A 20 -16.13 2.06 4.98
N TYR A 21 -15.85 2.77 3.89
CA TYR A 21 -15.91 2.28 2.49
C TYR A 21 -17.33 2.02 1.96
N THR A 22 -18.29 2.80 2.43
CA THR A 22 -19.71 2.66 2.05
C THR A 22 -20.22 3.80 1.18
N GLN A 23 -19.51 4.93 1.10
CA GLN A 23 -19.96 6.14 0.41
C GLN A 23 -18.89 6.66 -0.54
N TYR A 24 -19.28 6.90 -1.80
CA TYR A 24 -18.42 7.48 -2.81
C TYR A 24 -18.53 9.00 -2.78
N GLU A 25 -17.40 9.68 -2.63
CA GLU A 25 -17.31 11.13 -2.66
C GLU A 25 -16.77 11.58 -4.03
N PRO A 26 -17.58 12.20 -4.89
CA PRO A 26 -17.13 12.58 -6.23
C PRO A 26 -16.08 13.69 -6.17
N VAL A 27 -15.01 13.55 -6.95
CA VAL A 27 -13.92 14.53 -7.03
C VAL A 27 -13.81 15.09 -8.43
N ARG A 28 -13.85 16.43 -8.53
CA ARG A 28 -13.70 17.15 -9.80
C ARG A 28 -12.23 17.35 -10.18
N SER A 29 -11.37 17.60 -9.19
CA SER A 29 -9.93 17.74 -9.37
C SER A 29 -9.16 17.27 -8.14
N LEU A 30 -8.00 16.67 -8.35
CA LEU A 30 -7.07 16.35 -7.27
C LEU A 30 -5.85 17.27 -7.35
N SER A 31 -5.63 18.01 -6.27
CA SER A 31 -4.46 18.87 -6.07
C SER A 31 -3.61 18.32 -4.93
N ILE A 32 -2.38 18.83 -4.76
CA ILE A 32 -1.56 18.47 -3.59
C ILE A 32 -2.24 18.93 -2.29
N ALA A 33 -2.88 20.10 -2.29
CA ALA A 33 -3.57 20.61 -1.11
C ALA A 33 -4.69 19.66 -0.65
N HIS A 34 -5.40 19.04 -1.60
CA HIS A 34 -6.39 18.01 -1.30
C HIS A 34 -5.79 16.75 -0.63
N LEU A 35 -4.49 16.45 -0.77
CA LEU A 35 -3.89 15.29 -0.07
C LEU A 35 -3.84 15.43 1.44
N GLU A 36 -3.64 16.66 1.95
CA GLU A 36 -3.61 16.89 3.39
C GLU A 36 -5.00 16.73 4.01
N GLU A 37 -6.04 16.93 3.20
CA GLU A 37 -7.44 16.72 3.58
C GLU A 37 -7.89 15.26 3.41
N ILE A 38 -7.26 14.50 2.52
CA ILE A 38 -7.59 13.08 2.31
C ILE A 38 -7.20 12.28 3.56
N GLY A 39 -8.22 11.73 4.22
CA GLY A 39 -8.07 10.92 5.42
C GLY A 39 -7.24 9.65 5.18
N PRO A 40 -6.51 9.14 6.20
CA PRO A 40 -5.77 7.88 6.10
C PRO A 40 -6.67 6.70 5.72
N GLY A 41 -6.15 5.82 4.85
CA GLY A 41 -6.88 4.64 4.38
C GLY A 41 -7.94 4.91 3.32
N THR A 42 -8.05 6.14 2.80
CA THR A 42 -8.94 6.47 1.67
C THR A 42 -8.49 5.76 0.40
N VAL A 43 -9.45 5.27 -0.38
CA VAL A 43 -9.23 4.60 -1.67
C VAL A 43 -9.62 5.54 -2.82
N LEU A 44 -8.80 5.57 -3.88
CA LEU A 44 -9.14 6.24 -5.14
C LEU A 44 -9.95 5.31 -6.03
N VAL A 45 -11.14 5.75 -6.45
CA VAL A 45 -12.03 4.97 -7.30
C VAL A 45 -12.14 5.62 -8.67
N LEU A 46 -11.78 4.89 -9.71
CA LEU A 46 -12.01 5.27 -11.10
C LEU A 46 -13.23 4.54 -11.63
N ALA A 47 -14.34 5.26 -11.79
CA ALA A 47 -15.55 4.74 -12.40
C ALA A 47 -15.46 4.86 -13.93
N VAL A 48 -15.62 3.73 -14.63
CA VAL A 48 -15.66 3.67 -16.10
C VAL A 48 -16.92 2.93 -16.54
N SER A 49 -17.43 3.26 -17.72
CA SER A 49 -18.64 2.61 -18.24
C SER A 49 -18.34 1.20 -18.75
N ARG A 50 -17.25 1.05 -19.50
CA ARG A 50 -16.85 -0.24 -20.09
C ARG A 50 -15.33 -0.39 -20.02
N LEU A 51 -14.88 -1.29 -19.14
CA LEU A 51 -13.46 -1.46 -18.83
C LEU A 51 -12.56 -1.66 -20.06
N GLU A 52 -12.99 -2.45 -21.06
CA GLU A 52 -12.18 -2.71 -22.25
C GLU A 52 -12.13 -1.52 -23.21
N GLU A 53 -13.26 -0.85 -23.43
CA GLU A 53 -13.34 0.31 -24.33
C GLU A 53 -12.60 1.52 -23.74
N ASP A 54 -12.69 1.68 -22.42
CA ASP A 54 -12.09 2.78 -21.69
C ASP A 54 -10.64 2.46 -21.24
N TRP A 55 -10.11 1.27 -21.55
CA TRP A 55 -8.80 0.79 -21.07
C TRP A 55 -7.63 1.75 -21.36
N PRO A 56 -7.47 2.32 -22.57
CA PRO A 56 -6.34 3.22 -22.84
C PRO A 56 -6.34 4.47 -21.94
N ILE A 57 -7.53 5.05 -21.72
CA ILE A 57 -7.70 6.25 -20.87
C ILE A 57 -7.51 5.87 -19.40
N LEU A 58 -8.10 4.75 -18.98
CA LEU A 58 -7.95 4.23 -17.62
C LEU A 58 -6.49 3.98 -17.28
N ARG A 59 -5.75 3.28 -18.16
CA ARG A 59 -4.33 2.96 -17.97
C ARG A 59 -3.49 4.21 -17.71
N GLU A 60 -3.64 5.23 -18.55
CA GLU A 60 -2.89 6.47 -18.41
C GLU A 60 -3.29 7.24 -17.14
N THR A 61 -4.58 7.23 -16.81
CA THR A 61 -5.11 7.88 -15.60
C THR A 61 -4.57 7.21 -14.33
N VAL A 62 -4.64 5.88 -14.25
CA VAL A 62 -4.09 5.10 -13.13
C VAL A 62 -2.60 5.38 -12.95
N ARG A 63 -1.84 5.37 -14.05
CA ARG A 63 -0.40 5.65 -14.02
C ARG A 63 -0.11 7.03 -13.42
N ARG A 64 -0.84 8.07 -13.86
CA ARG A 64 -0.69 9.45 -13.33
C ARG A 64 -1.08 9.53 -11.86
N LEU A 65 -2.19 8.91 -11.48
CA LEU A 65 -2.66 8.92 -10.10
C LEU A 65 -1.68 8.21 -9.16
N ARG A 66 -1.19 7.02 -9.52
CA ARG A 66 -0.22 6.30 -8.68
C ARG A 66 1.12 7.02 -8.57
N GLN A 67 1.57 7.69 -9.64
CA GLN A 67 2.77 8.54 -9.60
C GLN A 67 2.57 9.76 -8.69
N ARG A 68 1.38 10.35 -8.70
CA ARG A 68 1.08 11.56 -7.95
C ARG A 68 0.71 11.32 -6.48
N PHE A 69 -0.03 10.24 -6.25
CA PHE A 69 -0.65 9.87 -4.98
C PHE A 69 -0.31 8.42 -4.60
N PRO A 70 0.99 8.09 -4.45
CA PRO A 70 1.42 6.71 -4.20
C PRO A 70 0.92 6.14 -2.86
N ALA A 71 0.46 6.99 -1.93
CA ALA A 71 -0.12 6.58 -0.66
C ALA A 71 -1.58 6.10 -0.77
N LEU A 72 -2.24 6.36 -1.90
CA LEU A 72 -3.66 6.04 -2.11
C LEU A 72 -3.79 4.82 -3.03
N PRO A 73 -4.34 3.69 -2.53
CA PRO A 73 -4.65 2.55 -3.38
C PRO A 73 -5.69 2.96 -4.44
N VAL A 74 -5.53 2.43 -5.65
CA VAL A 74 -6.45 2.69 -6.78
C VAL A 74 -7.29 1.46 -7.06
N VAL A 75 -8.61 1.65 -7.16
CA VAL A 75 -9.57 0.63 -7.60
C VAL A 75 -10.38 1.16 -8.76
N VAL A 76 -10.96 0.24 -9.52
CA VAL A 76 -11.78 0.58 -10.69
C VAL A 76 -13.20 0.12 -10.44
N ARG A 77 -14.18 0.99 -10.68
CA ARG A 77 -15.60 0.64 -10.64
C ARG A 77 -16.15 0.54 -12.06
N VAL A 78 -16.92 -0.49 -12.32
CA VAL A 78 -17.62 -0.74 -13.59
C VAL A 78 -19.12 -0.91 -13.33
N LYS A 79 -19.97 -0.57 -14.30
CA LYS A 79 -21.42 -0.80 -14.19
C LYS A 79 -21.75 -2.28 -14.11
N GLU A 80 -21.26 -3.03 -15.08
CA GLU A 80 -21.49 -4.48 -15.18
C GLU A 80 -20.19 -5.24 -14.92
N ARG A 81 -20.30 -6.34 -14.17
CA ARG A 81 -19.17 -7.24 -13.98
C ARG A 81 -18.76 -7.78 -15.36
N PRO A 82 -17.49 -7.65 -15.77
CA PRO A 82 -17.10 -8.07 -17.10
C PRO A 82 -17.32 -9.57 -17.29
N ARG A 83 -17.98 -9.97 -18.38
CA ARG A 83 -18.17 -11.39 -18.72
C ARG A 83 -16.81 -12.06 -18.92
N MET A 84 -16.64 -13.26 -18.36
CA MET A 84 -15.37 -13.99 -18.25
C MET A 84 -14.61 -14.11 -19.57
N GLY A 85 -13.45 -13.43 -19.60
CA GLY A 85 -12.28 -13.69 -20.44
C GLY A 85 -11.04 -13.46 -19.57
N SER A 86 -11.03 -14.10 -18.40
CA SER A 86 -10.68 -13.53 -17.09
C SER A 86 -9.19 -13.44 -16.74
N PHE A 87 -8.33 -14.24 -17.36
CA PHE A 87 -6.93 -14.33 -16.92
C PHE A 87 -6.06 -13.16 -17.37
N ASP A 88 -6.16 -12.76 -18.65
CA ASP A 88 -5.34 -11.67 -19.17
C ASP A 88 -5.75 -10.32 -18.58
N ARG A 89 -7.04 -10.15 -18.28
CA ARG A 89 -7.59 -8.95 -17.64
C ARG A 89 -7.09 -8.76 -16.21
N GLY A 90 -7.17 -9.79 -15.38
CA GLY A 90 -6.67 -9.74 -13.99
C GLY A 90 -5.18 -9.41 -13.94
N ARG A 91 -4.37 -10.00 -14.84
CA ARG A 91 -2.95 -9.66 -14.96
C ARG A 91 -2.74 -8.22 -15.41
N ARG A 92 -3.48 -7.74 -16.42
CA ARG A 92 -3.37 -6.35 -16.91
C ARG A 92 -3.72 -5.33 -15.84
N THR A 93 -4.76 -5.57 -15.05
CA THR A 93 -5.14 -4.68 -13.93
C THR A 93 -4.12 -4.71 -12.81
N ALA A 94 -3.65 -5.91 -12.42
CA ALA A 94 -2.61 -6.06 -11.41
C ALA A 94 -1.28 -5.40 -11.83
N ALA A 95 -0.89 -5.53 -13.10
CA ALA A 95 0.32 -4.89 -13.64
C ALA A 95 0.25 -3.35 -13.67
N LEU A 96 -0.94 -2.76 -13.54
CA LEU A 96 -1.11 -1.32 -13.36
C LEU A 96 -1.18 -0.91 -11.88
N GLY A 97 -1.13 -1.87 -10.96
CA GLY A 97 -1.35 -1.67 -9.53
C GLY A 97 -2.78 -1.26 -9.18
N ILE A 98 -3.76 -1.68 -9.99
CA ILE A 98 -5.18 -1.61 -9.62
C ILE A 98 -5.43 -2.72 -8.60
N ARG A 99 -5.90 -2.34 -7.41
CA ARG A 99 -6.11 -3.26 -6.28
C ARG A 99 -7.34 -4.13 -6.44
N ALA A 100 -8.41 -3.59 -6.99
CA ALA A 100 -9.65 -4.30 -7.22
C ALA A 100 -10.43 -3.70 -8.39
N VAL A 101 -11.27 -4.54 -9.00
CA VAL A 101 -12.32 -4.12 -9.93
C VAL A 101 -13.67 -4.42 -9.28
N LEU A 102 -14.45 -3.38 -9.04
CA LEU A 102 -15.75 -3.41 -8.36
C LEU A 102 -16.89 -3.27 -9.38
N ALA A 103 -17.90 -4.13 -9.30
CA ALA A 103 -19.18 -3.96 -9.98
C ALA A 103 -20.16 -3.16 -9.10
N GLU A 104 -21.27 -2.70 -9.69
CA GLU A 104 -22.27 -1.88 -8.98
C GLU A 104 -22.93 -2.59 -7.79
N GLU A 105 -23.18 -3.90 -7.91
CA GLU A 105 -23.85 -4.73 -6.89
C GLU A 105 -22.87 -5.44 -5.94
N ASP A 106 -21.57 -5.14 -6.03
CA ASP A 106 -20.57 -5.84 -5.22
C ASP A 106 -20.63 -5.42 -3.74
N PRO A 107 -20.36 -6.35 -2.80
CA PRO A 107 -20.14 -6.01 -1.39
C PRO A 107 -18.77 -5.31 -1.23
N VAL A 108 -18.76 -4.01 -1.47
CA VAL A 108 -17.54 -3.20 -1.61
C VAL A 108 -16.61 -3.32 -0.38
N PRO A 109 -17.07 -3.16 0.88
CA PRO A 109 -16.17 -3.25 2.04
C PRO A 109 -15.46 -4.60 2.16
N GLU A 110 -16.14 -5.70 1.84
CA GLU A 110 -15.61 -7.07 1.88
C GLU A 110 -14.55 -7.27 0.79
N ILE A 111 -14.88 -6.91 -0.45
CA ILE A 111 -13.94 -7.04 -1.58
C ILE A 111 -12.70 -6.18 -1.36
N LEU A 112 -12.88 -4.94 -0.88
CA LEU A 112 -11.75 -4.06 -0.58
C LEU A 112 -10.89 -4.62 0.55
N ARG A 113 -11.51 -5.19 1.59
CA ARG A 113 -10.75 -5.81 2.69
C ARG A 113 -9.90 -6.95 2.17
N ASP A 114 -10.45 -7.84 1.35
CA ASP A 114 -9.70 -8.95 0.79
C ASP A 114 -8.56 -8.46 -0.12
N ALA A 115 -8.86 -7.51 -1.02
CA ALA A 115 -7.91 -7.01 -2.00
C ALA A 115 -6.79 -6.14 -1.40
N LEU A 116 -7.10 -5.29 -0.43
CA LEU A 116 -6.15 -4.33 0.16
C LEU A 116 -5.34 -4.92 1.32
N THR A 117 -5.71 -6.10 1.80
CA THR A 117 -4.97 -6.83 2.86
C THR A 117 -4.26 -8.08 2.35
N ASP A 118 -4.35 -8.37 1.05
CA ASP A 118 -3.57 -9.43 0.44
C ASP A 118 -2.07 -9.11 0.51
N GLN A 119 -1.31 -10.09 0.97
CA GLN A 119 0.14 -9.99 1.16
C GLN A 119 0.92 -10.73 0.08
N SER A 120 0.24 -11.42 -0.85
CA SER A 120 0.88 -12.29 -1.84
C SER A 120 1.88 -11.53 -2.73
N SER A 121 1.58 -10.28 -3.10
CA SER A 121 2.42 -9.40 -3.92
C SER A 121 3.11 -8.28 -3.14
N LEU A 122 2.98 -8.24 -1.80
CA LEU A 122 3.39 -7.08 -1.00
C LEU A 122 4.86 -6.69 -1.22
N ALA A 123 5.76 -7.66 -1.29
CA ALA A 123 7.18 -7.41 -1.47
C ALA A 123 7.50 -6.70 -2.79
N ASP A 124 6.87 -7.12 -3.88
CA ASP A 124 7.02 -6.50 -5.21
C ASP A 124 6.36 -5.14 -5.26
N ASP A 125 5.14 -5.03 -4.69
CA ASP A 125 4.41 -3.77 -4.69
C ASP A 125 5.12 -2.68 -3.88
N VAL A 126 5.82 -3.04 -2.80
CA VAL A 126 6.63 -2.11 -2.01
C VAL A 126 7.83 -1.60 -2.82
N VAL A 127 8.51 -2.46 -3.58
CA VAL A 127 9.61 -2.03 -4.45
C VAL A 127 9.10 -1.09 -5.56
N GLU A 128 7.96 -1.41 -6.16
CA GLU A 128 7.31 -0.53 -7.14
C GLU A 128 6.93 0.81 -6.50
N TRP A 129 6.32 0.79 -5.33
CA TRP A 129 5.90 1.99 -4.60
C TRP A 129 7.08 2.89 -4.21
N LEU A 130 8.19 2.32 -3.75
CA LEU A 130 9.42 3.09 -3.49
C LEU A 130 9.93 3.75 -4.77
N SER A 131 9.79 3.09 -5.92
CA SER A 131 10.14 3.66 -7.22
C SER A 131 9.20 4.81 -7.62
N LEU A 132 7.90 4.68 -7.34
CA LEU A 132 6.92 5.78 -7.50
C LEU A 132 7.22 6.98 -6.59
N ARG A 133 7.84 6.75 -5.43
CA ARG A 133 8.36 7.78 -4.53
C ARG A 133 9.65 8.45 -5.02
N GLY A 134 10.13 8.10 -6.21
CA GLY A 134 11.31 8.68 -6.83
C GLY A 134 12.64 8.03 -6.40
N LEU A 135 12.61 6.94 -5.63
CA LEU A 135 13.83 6.21 -5.28
C LEU A 135 14.28 5.35 -6.46
N ARG A 136 15.51 5.57 -6.92
CA ARG A 136 16.14 4.70 -7.92
C ARG A 136 16.74 3.51 -7.21
N ILE A 137 16.12 2.34 -7.34
CA ILE A 137 16.53 1.12 -6.64
C ILE A 137 17.13 0.14 -7.65
N PRO A 138 18.45 -0.13 -7.62
CA PRO A 138 19.05 -1.15 -8.47
C PRO A 138 18.51 -2.54 -8.15
N PRO A 139 18.53 -3.49 -9.11
CA PRO A 139 17.96 -4.83 -8.94
C PRO A 139 18.43 -5.56 -7.68
N GLN A 140 19.71 -5.43 -7.32
CA GLN A 140 20.31 -6.05 -6.14
C GLN A 140 19.74 -5.49 -4.83
N VAL A 141 19.50 -4.17 -4.79
CA VAL A 141 18.92 -3.50 -3.61
C VAL A 141 17.43 -3.80 -3.51
N ALA A 142 16.74 -3.80 -4.64
CA ALA A 142 15.33 -4.19 -4.74
C ALA A 142 15.13 -5.61 -4.21
N GLU A 143 16.02 -6.53 -4.56
CA GLU A 143 15.96 -7.91 -4.07
C GLU A 143 16.08 -7.99 -2.55
N VAL A 144 17.00 -7.24 -1.94
CA VAL A 144 17.10 -7.19 -0.47
C VAL A 144 15.81 -6.64 0.16
N VAL A 145 15.21 -5.60 -0.43
CA VAL A 145 13.92 -5.06 0.05
C VAL A 145 12.82 -6.12 -0.06
N ARG A 146 12.72 -6.84 -1.19
CA ARG A 146 11.75 -7.93 -1.35
C ARG A 146 11.93 -8.99 -0.28
N GLN A 147 13.16 -9.46 -0.05
CA GLN A 147 13.45 -10.47 0.96
C GLN A 147 13.06 -10.00 2.36
N ILE A 148 13.32 -8.72 2.69
CA ILE A 148 12.88 -8.13 3.95
C ILE A 148 11.36 -8.22 4.08
N PHE A 149 10.59 -7.71 3.11
CA PHE A 149 9.12 -7.66 3.21
C PHE A 149 8.46 -9.03 3.10
N CYS A 150 9.02 -9.94 2.31
CA CYS A 150 8.52 -11.30 2.15
C CYS A 150 8.70 -12.15 3.41
N ARG A 151 9.83 -11.97 4.13
CA ARG A 151 10.23 -12.87 5.23
C ARG A 151 10.23 -12.21 6.61
N ALA A 152 9.80 -10.97 6.73
CA ALA A 152 9.83 -10.22 7.99
C ALA A 152 9.18 -10.98 9.16
N VAL A 153 8.04 -11.62 8.91
CA VAL A 153 7.28 -12.36 9.94
C VAL A 153 7.93 -13.70 10.32
N GLN A 154 8.78 -14.26 9.46
CA GLN A 154 9.48 -15.54 9.71
C GLN A 154 10.71 -15.36 10.60
N HIS A 155 11.23 -14.13 10.70
CA HIS A 155 12.45 -13.83 11.43
C HIS A 155 12.21 -12.70 12.43
N ALA A 156 12.29 -13.03 13.72
CA ALA A 156 12.19 -12.03 14.78
C ALA A 156 13.31 -10.97 14.68
N GLU A 157 14.50 -11.39 14.23
CA GLU A 157 15.67 -10.54 14.07
C GLU A 157 16.13 -10.47 12.62
N LEU A 158 16.54 -9.26 12.19
CA LEU A 158 17.11 -9.03 10.86
C LEU A 158 18.32 -9.93 10.56
N ARG A 159 19.14 -10.26 11.58
CA ARG A 159 20.36 -11.07 11.37
C ARG A 159 20.04 -12.41 10.71
N GLY A 160 18.99 -13.10 11.16
CA GLY A 160 18.56 -14.38 10.57
C GLY A 160 18.13 -14.23 9.12
N LEU A 161 17.45 -13.13 8.79
CA LEU A 161 17.03 -12.82 7.41
C LEU A 161 18.25 -12.59 6.50
N LEU A 162 19.21 -11.79 6.96
CA LEU A 162 20.39 -11.41 6.16
C LEU A 162 21.35 -12.58 5.90
N GLN A 163 21.34 -13.63 6.73
CA GLN A 163 22.15 -14.84 6.48
C GLN A 163 21.82 -15.52 5.16
N SER A 164 20.58 -15.37 4.68
CA SER A 164 20.15 -15.91 3.38
C SER A 164 20.59 -15.07 2.17
N ILE A 165 21.16 -13.89 2.40
CA ILE A 165 21.55 -12.93 1.36
C ILE A 165 23.05 -13.05 1.10
N LYS A 166 23.44 -13.12 -0.19
CA LYS A 166 24.84 -13.23 -0.64
C LYS A 166 25.62 -11.89 -0.52
N ALA A 167 25.46 -11.17 0.57
CA ALA A 167 26.15 -9.90 0.85
C ALA A 167 26.38 -9.71 2.35
N SER A 168 27.47 -9.04 2.72
CA SER A 168 27.74 -8.74 4.13
C SER A 168 26.78 -7.67 4.68
N PRO A 169 26.48 -7.65 6.00
CA PRO A 169 25.63 -6.62 6.59
C PRO A 169 26.14 -5.18 6.41
N SER A 170 27.47 -4.97 6.35
CA SER A 170 28.06 -3.66 6.08
C SER A 170 27.79 -3.21 4.64
N THR A 171 27.90 -4.11 3.67
CA THR A 171 27.59 -3.85 2.25
C THR A 171 26.12 -3.51 2.07
N ILE A 172 25.21 -4.28 2.67
CA ILE A 172 23.76 -4.03 2.58
C ILE A 172 23.40 -2.65 3.17
N ARG A 173 23.94 -2.31 4.35
CA ARG A 173 23.74 -0.97 4.94
C ARG A 173 24.28 0.15 4.04
N LYS A 174 25.44 -0.06 3.42
CA LYS A 174 26.02 0.89 2.46
C LYS A 174 25.09 1.08 1.26
N TRP A 175 24.58 0.00 0.68
CA TRP A 175 23.63 0.06 -0.45
C TRP A 175 22.38 0.87 -0.10
N PHE A 176 21.77 0.59 1.06
CA PHE A 176 20.55 1.29 1.49
C PHE A 176 20.80 2.79 1.64
N ARG A 177 21.90 3.16 2.32
CA ARG A 177 22.31 4.57 2.47
C ARG A 177 22.58 5.26 1.14
N THR A 178 23.31 4.61 0.24
CA THR A 178 23.66 5.16 -1.09
C THR A 178 22.41 5.45 -1.94
N HIS A 179 21.32 4.71 -1.73
CA HIS A 179 20.08 4.86 -2.51
C HIS A 179 18.96 5.58 -1.73
N GLY A 180 19.30 6.24 -0.62
CA GLY A 180 18.34 7.02 0.17
C GLY A 180 17.26 6.18 0.88
N LEU A 181 17.48 4.87 1.04
CA LEU A 181 16.55 3.99 1.74
C LEU A 181 16.76 4.07 3.26
N PRO A 182 15.68 3.94 4.07
CA PRO A 182 15.78 3.71 5.50
C PRO A 182 16.66 2.48 5.78
N SER A 183 17.35 2.42 6.92
CA SER A 183 18.27 1.30 7.20
C SER A 183 17.58 -0.07 7.12
N PRO A 184 18.32 -1.17 6.82
CA PRO A 184 17.74 -2.52 6.73
C PRO A 184 16.95 -2.93 7.98
N SER A 185 17.42 -2.56 9.17
CA SER A 185 16.72 -2.82 10.43
C SER A 185 15.41 -2.05 10.52
N CYS A 186 15.39 -0.79 10.09
CA CYS A 186 14.16 0.01 10.04
C CYS A 186 13.14 -0.57 9.05
N CYS A 187 13.61 -1.04 7.88
CA CYS A 187 12.73 -1.68 6.89
C CYS A 187 12.16 -3.00 7.43
N HIS A 188 12.95 -3.81 8.14
CA HIS A 188 12.48 -5.05 8.76
C HIS A 188 11.44 -4.80 9.86
N ASP A 189 11.69 -3.81 10.74
CA ASP A 189 10.70 -3.37 11.73
C ASP A 189 9.39 -2.91 11.07
N ALA A 190 9.49 -2.12 9.99
CA ALA A 190 8.33 -1.65 9.23
C ALA A 190 7.57 -2.81 8.58
N ALA A 191 8.27 -3.74 7.96
CA ALA A 191 7.67 -4.92 7.33
C ALA A 191 6.93 -5.80 8.35
N ARG A 192 7.52 -6.07 9.52
CA ARG A 192 6.85 -6.83 10.60
C ARG A 192 5.58 -6.13 11.09
N ALA A 193 5.66 -4.82 11.33
CA ALA A 193 4.51 -4.04 11.77
C ALA A 193 3.43 -3.93 10.68
N LEU A 194 3.83 -3.88 9.40
CA LEU A 194 2.93 -3.84 8.27
C LEU A 194 2.17 -5.16 8.09
N SER A 195 2.84 -6.31 8.17
CA SER A 195 2.16 -7.61 8.15
C SER A 195 1.15 -7.74 9.29
N ALA A 196 1.48 -7.26 10.48
CA ALA A 196 0.53 -7.19 11.60
C ALA A 196 -0.64 -6.24 11.33
N ALA A 197 -0.38 -5.08 10.72
CA ALA A 197 -1.42 -4.13 10.34
C ALA A 197 -2.39 -4.72 9.31
N LEU A 198 -1.88 -5.41 8.28
CA LEU A 198 -2.70 -6.07 7.26
C LEU A 198 -3.52 -7.21 7.86
N ARG A 199 -2.97 -7.98 8.81
CA ARG A 199 -3.74 -8.98 9.57
C ARG A 199 -4.83 -8.34 10.43
N LEU A 200 -4.54 -7.21 11.11
CA LEU A 200 -5.55 -6.47 11.87
C LEU A 200 -6.70 -5.96 10.99
N GLN A 201 -6.38 -5.48 9.79
CA GLN A 201 -7.37 -5.00 8.81
C GLN A 201 -8.21 -6.14 8.25
N ARG A 202 -7.60 -7.29 7.97
CA ARG A 202 -8.25 -8.48 7.40
C ARG A 202 -9.18 -9.16 8.40
N ASP A 203 -8.67 -9.43 9.60
CA ASP A 203 -9.34 -10.31 10.57
C ASP A 203 -9.98 -9.49 11.70
N GLN A 204 -11.13 -8.87 11.40
CA GLN A 204 -11.83 -7.97 12.31
C GLN A 204 -12.25 -8.64 13.64
N GLY A 205 -12.47 -9.96 13.63
CA GLY A 205 -12.84 -10.74 14.81
C GLY A 205 -11.68 -11.17 15.72
N LEU A 206 -10.42 -11.09 15.24
CA LEU A 206 -9.27 -11.52 16.04
C LEU A 206 -8.86 -10.45 17.05
N SER A 207 -8.45 -10.88 18.24
CA SER A 207 -7.90 -9.95 19.23
C SER A 207 -6.50 -9.47 18.82
N VAL A 208 -6.12 -8.26 19.26
CA VAL A 208 -4.76 -7.75 19.04
C VAL A 208 -3.72 -8.66 19.67
N LEU A 209 -4.03 -9.26 20.81
CA LEU A 209 -3.15 -10.22 21.49
C LEU A 209 -2.92 -11.47 20.63
N THR A 210 -3.97 -12.05 20.06
CA THR A 210 -3.87 -13.23 19.20
C THR A 210 -2.93 -12.96 18.02
N ILE A 211 -3.15 -11.85 17.31
CA ILE A 211 -2.30 -11.45 16.17
C ILE A 211 -0.86 -11.18 16.63
N ALA A 212 -0.66 -10.55 17.79
CA ALA A 212 0.67 -10.30 18.34
C ALA A 212 1.42 -11.61 18.61
N LEU A 213 0.79 -12.57 19.29
CA LEU A 213 1.41 -13.85 19.60
C LEU A 213 1.71 -14.67 18.33
N GLU A 214 0.79 -14.72 17.37
CA GLU A 214 0.98 -15.41 16.08
C GLU A 214 2.18 -14.85 15.28
N LEU A 215 2.46 -13.55 15.42
CA LEU A 215 3.57 -12.88 14.73
C LEU A 215 4.86 -12.79 15.57
N GLY A 216 4.90 -13.55 16.68
CA GLY A 216 6.09 -13.67 17.54
C GLY A 216 6.40 -12.43 18.37
N TYR A 217 5.39 -11.64 18.74
CA TYR A 217 5.51 -10.61 19.78
C TYR A 217 5.28 -11.23 21.16
N ALA A 218 5.91 -10.64 22.18
CA ALA A 218 5.73 -11.10 23.56
C ALA A 218 4.29 -10.90 24.07
N ASP A 219 3.65 -9.79 23.69
CA ASP A 219 2.29 -9.44 24.06
C ASP A 219 1.68 -8.40 23.11
N HIS A 220 0.43 -7.99 23.37
CA HIS A 220 -0.27 -6.96 22.63
C HIS A 220 0.35 -5.55 22.80
N SER A 221 0.99 -5.28 23.95
CA SER A 221 1.62 -3.99 24.26
C SER A 221 2.83 -3.75 23.39
N ALA A 222 3.68 -4.76 23.19
CA ALA A 222 4.85 -4.73 22.31
C ALA A 222 4.44 -4.38 20.87
N LEU A 223 3.41 -5.05 20.34
CA LEU A 223 2.87 -4.74 19.01
C LEU A 223 2.32 -3.32 18.94
N SER A 224 1.50 -2.92 19.91
CA SER A 224 0.91 -1.57 19.98
C SER A 224 1.98 -0.48 20.02
N HIS A 225 3.00 -0.64 20.86
CA HIS A 225 4.13 0.29 20.95
C HIS A 225 4.89 0.39 19.64
N GLN A 226 5.14 -0.73 18.95
CA GLN A 226 5.81 -0.69 17.66
C GLN A 226 4.97 0.05 16.60
N MET A 227 3.66 -0.20 16.53
CA MET A 227 2.75 0.51 15.61
C MET A 227 2.71 2.02 15.90
N VAL A 228 2.63 2.41 17.17
CA VAL A 228 2.68 3.83 17.57
C VAL A 228 4.04 4.44 17.23
N ARG A 229 5.14 3.73 17.47
CA ARG A 229 6.49 4.21 17.14
C ARG A 229 6.65 4.45 15.64
N LEU A 230 6.32 3.45 14.82
CA LEU A 230 6.56 3.45 13.38
C LEU A 230 5.51 4.28 12.63
N PHE A 231 4.23 4.02 12.86
CA PHE A 231 3.13 4.64 12.14
C PHE A 231 2.50 5.80 12.92
N GLY A 232 2.75 5.97 14.21
CA GLY A 232 2.09 7.02 14.99
C GLY A 232 0.59 6.77 15.18
N LEU A 233 0.16 5.50 15.15
CA LEU A 233 -1.24 5.10 15.25
C LEU A 233 -1.40 3.86 16.14
N ARG A 234 -2.54 3.76 16.81
CA ARG A 234 -2.90 2.59 17.62
C ARG A 234 -3.48 1.47 16.76
N PRO A 235 -3.39 0.20 17.18
CA PRO A 235 -3.94 -0.96 16.46
C PRO A 235 -5.41 -0.80 16.03
N ARG A 236 -6.25 -0.25 16.91
CA ARG A 236 -7.68 -0.01 16.63
C ARG A 236 -7.89 0.88 15.40
N VAL A 237 -7.12 1.96 15.30
CA VAL A 237 -7.23 2.92 14.19
C VAL A 237 -6.76 2.30 12.87
N ILE A 238 -5.72 1.47 12.93
CA ILE A 238 -5.18 0.75 11.77
C ILE A 238 -6.19 -0.28 11.25
N ARG A 239 -6.85 -1.01 12.15
CA ARG A 239 -7.85 -2.04 11.84
C ARG A 239 -9.01 -1.50 10.98
N GLU A 240 -9.41 -0.26 11.22
CA GLU A 240 -10.57 0.38 10.55
C GLU A 240 -10.21 0.97 9.18
N ARG A 241 -8.92 0.95 8.78
CA ARG A 241 -8.41 1.66 7.61
C ARG A 241 -7.57 0.71 6.76
N LEU A 242 -8.13 0.27 5.64
CA LEU A 242 -7.55 -0.71 4.74
C LEU A 242 -6.37 -0.16 3.94
N GLY A 243 -5.52 -1.08 3.46
CA GLY A 243 -4.39 -0.76 2.61
C GLY A 243 -3.10 -0.54 3.39
N TRP A 244 -1.98 -0.74 2.70
CA TRP A 244 -0.64 -0.66 3.28
C TRP A 244 0.09 0.60 2.82
N GLU A 245 -0.28 1.17 1.67
CA GLU A 245 0.41 2.28 1.01
C GLU A 245 0.49 3.51 1.92
N TRP A 246 -0.62 3.86 2.56
CA TRP A 246 -0.70 5.00 3.47
C TRP A 246 0.07 4.78 4.78
N LEU A 247 0.22 3.52 5.24
CA LEU A 247 1.03 3.19 6.42
C LEU A 247 2.52 3.37 6.12
N LEU A 248 2.98 2.88 4.97
CA LEU A 248 4.37 3.05 4.56
C LEU A 248 4.71 4.51 4.22
N ASP A 249 3.79 5.24 3.58
CA ASP A 249 3.96 6.68 3.34
C ASP A 249 4.13 7.44 4.66
N ARG A 250 3.26 7.17 5.64
CA ARG A 250 3.33 7.77 6.97
C ARG A 250 4.61 7.41 7.71
N TRP A 251 5.06 6.16 7.64
CA TRP A 251 6.33 5.72 8.23
C TRP A 251 7.52 6.45 7.60
N LEU A 252 7.57 6.53 6.27
CA LEU A 252 8.66 7.20 5.56
C LEU A 252 8.68 8.71 5.85
N ALA A 253 7.52 9.37 5.84
CA ALA A 253 7.40 10.80 6.15
C ALA A 253 7.85 11.13 7.59
N ARG A 254 7.50 10.27 8.57
CA ARG A 254 7.97 10.42 9.96
C ARG A 254 9.48 10.27 10.06
N ARG A 255 10.07 9.35 9.29
CA ARG A 255 11.51 9.11 9.29
C ARG A 255 12.32 10.29 8.74
N MET A 256 11.81 10.95 7.69
CA MET A 256 12.46 12.11 7.09
C MET A 256 12.48 13.30 8.06
N ARG A 257 11.37 13.55 8.79
CA ARG A 257 11.32 14.61 9.81
C ARG A 257 12.27 14.37 10.98
N SER A 258 12.48 13.11 11.37
CA SER A 258 13.42 12.74 12.45
C SER A 258 14.89 12.67 12.02
N SER A 259 15.22 12.98 10.76
CA SER A 259 16.61 13.11 10.28
C SER A 259 17.03 14.56 10.07
N GLU A 260 16.09 15.51 10.18
CA GLU A 260 16.33 16.95 10.03
C GLU A 260 16.51 17.69 11.38
N GLY A 261 16.41 16.97 12.50
CA GLY A 261 16.70 17.48 13.85
C GLY A 261 17.73 16.59 14.55
#